data_AF-A0A7V1HXZ4-F1
#
_entry.id   AF-A0A7V1HXZ4-F1
#
_cell.length_a   1.000
_cell.length_b   1.000
_cell.length_c   1.000
_cell.angle_alpha   90.00
_cell.angle_beta   90.00
_cell.angle_gamma   90.00
#
_symmetry.space_group_name_H-M   'P 1'
#
loop_
_entity.id
_entity.type
_entity.pdbx_description
1 polymer ?
#
loop_
_entity_poly.entity_id
_entity_poly.type
_entity_poly.pdbx_seq_one_letter_code
_entity_poly.pdbx_strand_id
1 'polypeptide(L)'
;MNEKIFSYIENRPLYIIISLFLFHITVACLMSWLAYSPYFSALHNGQGFWRFSIDSTLYHQEALKLVDVLNEGKWKFWWSSYPTHLHVKWLALIYWMIGEPIPILFEVVNSFVWVLSVILIYHASYYLFNRNVKIACFSTLFLFFPSVVLSSTQLLREPFYILGLCFTLFGWVVLYRLDSNWRGVLSIVIGFFLVVSTRDYLTPIMFSIFLVWGLVAIFYKHVERAPV
;
A
#
# COMPACT_ATOMS: atom_id res chain seq x y z
N MET A 1 21.55 -6.61 -23.92
CA MET A 1 21.41 -5.68 -22.76
C MET A 1 20.29 -6.12 -21.81
N ASN A 2 19.11 -6.49 -22.32
CA ASN A 2 17.95 -6.88 -21.49
C ASN A 2 18.17 -8.08 -20.55
N GLU A 3 18.86 -9.15 -20.95
CA GLU A 3 19.02 -10.34 -20.08
C GLU A 3 19.88 -10.10 -18.84
N LYS A 4 20.90 -9.24 -18.93
CA LYS A 4 21.75 -8.88 -17.79
C LYS A 4 20.96 -8.15 -16.69
N ILE A 5 19.97 -7.33 -17.07
CA ILE A 5 19.14 -6.57 -16.12
C ILE A 5 18.25 -7.52 -15.33
N PHE A 6 17.51 -8.40 -16.01
CA PHE A 6 16.62 -9.35 -15.33
C PHE A 6 17.38 -10.32 -14.42
N SER A 7 18.56 -10.79 -14.87
CA SER A 7 19.45 -11.61 -14.05
C SER A 7 19.96 -10.85 -12.82
N TYR A 8 20.27 -9.56 -12.94
CA TYR A 8 20.67 -8.74 -11.79
C TYR A 8 19.55 -8.61 -10.75
N ILE A 9 18.32 -8.34 -11.20
CA ILE A 9 17.14 -8.21 -10.33
C ILE A 9 16.91 -9.49 -9.53
N GLU A 10 16.97 -10.65 -10.18
CA GLU A 10 16.73 -11.95 -9.55
C GLU A 10 17.85 -12.31 -8.54
N ASN A 11 19.10 -12.02 -8.88
CA ASN A 11 20.25 -12.40 -8.04
C ASN A 11 20.53 -11.44 -6.89
N ARG A 12 19.97 -10.22 -6.89
CA ARG A 12 20.26 -9.17 -5.90
C ARG A 12 19.00 -8.54 -5.30
N PRO A 13 18.06 -9.32 -4.73
CA PRO A 13 16.77 -8.82 -4.28
C PRO A 13 16.89 -7.72 -3.21
N LEU A 14 17.82 -7.85 -2.25
CA LEU A 14 18.03 -6.84 -1.21
C LEU A 14 18.44 -5.47 -1.79
N TYR A 15 19.34 -5.46 -2.78
CA TYR A 15 19.75 -4.22 -3.45
C TYR A 15 18.61 -3.59 -4.24
N ILE A 16 17.71 -4.39 -4.82
CA ILE A 16 16.52 -3.89 -5.49
C ILE A 16 15.56 -3.26 -4.46
N ILE A 17 15.29 -3.93 -3.35
CA ILE A 17 14.42 -3.42 -2.28
C ILE A 17 14.95 -2.09 -1.73
N ILE A 18 16.25 -2.01 -1.45
CA ILE A 18 16.90 -0.77 -0.99
C ILE A 18 16.80 0.32 -2.05
N SER A 19 17.08 -0.01 -3.32
CA SER A 19 16.97 0.95 -4.43
C SER A 19 15.55 1.48 -4.60
N LEU A 20 14.53 0.62 -4.48
CA LEU A 20 13.12 1.00 -4.56
C LEU A 20 12.73 1.93 -3.41
N PHE A 21 13.18 1.61 -2.20
CA PHE A 21 12.95 2.45 -1.03
C PHE A 21 13.59 3.84 -1.19
N LEU A 22 14.88 3.86 -1.58
CA LEU A 22 15.62 5.11 -1.82
C LEU A 22 15.00 5.93 -2.95
N PHE A 23 14.56 5.28 -4.03
CA PHE A 23 13.81 5.94 -5.09
C PHE A 23 12.55 6.62 -4.55
N HIS A 24 11.69 5.87 -3.85
CA HIS A 24 10.41 6.40 -3.37
C HIS A 24 10.59 7.53 -2.36
N ILE A 25 11.49 7.38 -1.38
CA ILE A 25 11.73 8.42 -0.39
C ILE A 25 12.35 9.68 -1.02
N THR A 26 13.18 9.52 -2.06
CA THR A 26 13.75 10.67 -2.80
C THR A 26 12.65 11.44 -3.53
N VAL A 27 11.71 10.74 -4.18
CA VAL A 27 10.55 11.37 -4.81
C VAL A 27 9.68 12.06 -3.76
N ALA A 28 9.45 11.44 -2.60
CA ALA A 28 8.65 12.03 -1.54
C ALA A 28 9.28 13.32 -0.99
N CYS A 29 10.58 13.28 -0.67
CA CYS A 29 11.34 14.47 -0.27
C CYS A 29 11.32 15.57 -1.34
N LEU A 30 11.45 15.22 -2.63
CA LEU A 30 11.39 16.18 -3.73
C LEU A 30 10.01 16.86 -3.79
N MET A 31 8.93 16.08 -3.67
CA MET A 31 7.56 16.60 -3.69
C MET A 31 7.28 17.50 -2.49
N SER A 32 7.75 17.09 -1.30
CA SER A 32 7.67 17.90 -0.09
C SER A 32 8.44 19.22 -0.26
N TRP A 33 9.68 19.15 -0.77
CA TRP A 33 10.48 20.34 -1.05
C TRP A 33 9.79 21.28 -2.04
N LEU A 34 9.24 20.77 -3.15
CA LEU A 34 8.48 21.58 -4.10
C LEU A 34 7.29 22.29 -3.42
N ALA A 35 6.53 21.58 -2.59
CA ALA A 35 5.36 22.12 -1.89
C ALA A 35 5.68 23.25 -0.91
N TYR A 36 6.87 23.26 -0.32
CA TYR A 36 7.29 24.28 0.65
C TYR A 36 8.34 25.27 0.13
N SER A 37 8.79 25.12 -1.12
CA SER A 37 9.76 26.02 -1.74
C SER A 37 9.11 27.32 -2.24
N PRO A 38 9.89 28.38 -2.54
CA PRO A 38 9.37 29.54 -3.27
C PRO A 38 9.22 29.30 -4.77
N TYR A 39 9.72 28.17 -5.29
CA TYR A 39 9.59 27.81 -6.71
C TYR A 39 8.13 27.49 -7.03
N PHE A 40 7.68 27.82 -8.24
CA PHE A 40 6.29 27.62 -8.67
C PHE A 40 5.23 28.20 -7.73
N SER A 41 5.55 29.30 -7.02
CA SER A 41 4.65 29.95 -6.05
C SER A 41 3.26 30.30 -6.62
N ALA A 42 3.15 30.56 -7.92
CA ALA A 42 1.87 30.78 -8.61
C ALA A 42 0.94 29.54 -8.60
N LEU A 43 1.50 28.35 -8.42
CA LEU A 43 0.77 27.09 -8.27
C LEU A 43 0.47 26.76 -6.80
N HIS A 44 0.98 27.55 -5.84
CA HIS A 44 0.78 27.28 -4.42
C HIS A 44 -0.56 27.84 -3.96
N ASN A 45 -1.24 27.10 -3.08
CA ASN A 45 -2.54 27.48 -2.53
C ASN A 45 -2.48 27.95 -1.07
N GLY A 46 -1.28 28.20 -0.54
CA GLY A 46 -1.03 28.52 0.87
C GLY A 46 -1.02 27.32 1.82
N GLN A 47 -1.39 26.13 1.34
CA GLN A 47 -1.37 24.86 2.09
C GLN A 47 -0.47 23.81 1.42
N GLY A 48 0.23 24.18 0.35
CA GLY A 48 1.13 23.33 -0.41
C GLY A 48 1.07 23.61 -1.91
N PHE A 49 1.50 22.62 -2.70
CA PHE A 49 1.50 22.67 -4.15
C PHE A 49 0.13 22.30 -4.73
N TRP A 50 -0.50 23.27 -5.38
CA TRP A 50 -1.81 23.13 -6.03
C TRP A 50 -2.89 22.60 -5.08
N ARG A 51 -3.98 22.06 -5.62
CA ARG A 51 -5.01 21.31 -4.87
C ARG A 51 -4.73 19.81 -4.85
N PHE A 52 -3.49 19.43 -5.14
CA PHE A 52 -3.09 18.04 -5.31
C PHE A 52 -3.08 17.26 -3.99
N SER A 53 -3.07 17.94 -2.84
CA SER A 53 -2.94 17.35 -1.51
C SER A 53 -4.07 17.72 -0.54
N ILE A 54 -5.27 18.08 -1.03
CA ILE A 54 -6.39 18.54 -0.16
C ILE A 54 -6.66 17.54 0.97
N ASP A 55 -6.78 16.26 0.64
CA ASP A 55 -7.04 15.21 1.60
C ASP A 55 -5.88 15.06 2.60
N SER A 56 -4.63 15.18 2.12
CA SER A 56 -3.43 15.16 2.97
C SER A 56 -3.45 16.30 4.01
N THR A 57 -3.92 17.49 3.64
CA THR A 57 -4.05 18.61 4.58
C THR A 57 -5.13 18.34 5.62
N LEU A 58 -6.27 17.78 5.21
CA LEU A 58 -7.33 17.36 6.13
C LEU A 58 -6.81 16.31 7.13
N TYR A 59 -6.20 15.23 6.63
CA TYR A 59 -5.69 14.15 7.47
C TYR A 59 -4.60 14.62 8.44
N HIS A 60 -3.74 15.55 8.01
CA HIS A 60 -2.77 16.18 8.90
C HIS A 60 -3.45 16.94 10.05
N GLN A 61 -4.47 17.76 9.75
CA GLN A 61 -5.21 18.51 10.77
C GLN A 61 -5.99 17.60 11.73
N GLU A 62 -6.61 16.53 11.21
CA GLU A 62 -7.28 15.54 12.05
C GLU A 62 -6.29 14.80 12.96
N ALA A 63 -5.08 14.50 12.47
CA ALA A 63 -4.04 13.88 13.27
C ALA A 63 -3.54 14.81 14.39
N LEU A 64 -3.35 16.10 14.12
CA LEU A 64 -2.98 17.09 15.16
C LEU A 64 -4.00 17.10 16.30
N LYS A 65 -5.30 17.15 15.97
CA LYS A 65 -6.38 17.07 16.98
C LYS A 65 -6.32 15.78 17.79
N LEU A 66 -6.00 14.65 17.15
CA LEU A 66 -5.84 13.38 17.85
C LEU A 66 -4.59 13.34 18.74
N VAL A 67 -3.51 14.04 18.38
CA VAL A 67 -2.33 14.20 19.24
C VAL A 67 -2.72 14.94 20.52
N ASP A 68 -3.51 16.01 20.43
CA ASP A 68 -4.01 16.74 21.61
C ASP A 68 -4.83 15.83 22.53
N VAL A 69 -5.71 15.00 21.95
CA VAL A 69 -6.50 14.00 22.68
C VAL A 69 -5.60 12.98 23.40
N LEU A 70 -4.52 12.53 22.76
CA LEU A 70 -3.54 11.61 23.35
C LEU A 70 -2.79 12.27 24.51
N ASN A 71 -2.40 13.54 24.37
CA ASN A 71 -1.77 14.33 25.43
C ASN A 71 -2.67 14.49 26.65
N GLU A 72 -3.99 14.57 26.46
CA GLU A 72 -4.99 14.60 27.53
C GLU A 72 -5.29 13.20 28.13
N GLY A 73 -4.66 12.13 27.63
CA GLY A 73 -4.90 10.75 28.10
C GLY A 73 -6.27 10.18 27.72
N LYS A 74 -6.99 10.80 26.77
CA LYS A 74 -8.35 10.42 26.37
C LYS A 74 -8.36 9.31 25.31
N TRP A 75 -7.73 8.17 25.60
CA TRP A 75 -7.56 7.02 24.69
C TRP A 75 -8.86 6.48 24.10
N LYS A 76 -9.93 6.42 24.90
CA LYS A 76 -11.24 5.94 24.42
C LYS A 76 -11.80 6.85 23.32
N PHE A 77 -11.68 8.17 23.53
CA PHE A 77 -12.13 9.16 22.55
C PHE A 77 -11.27 9.08 21.28
N TRP A 78 -9.94 9.00 21.43
CA TRP A 78 -9.02 8.79 20.33
C TRP A 78 -9.40 7.58 19.47
N TRP A 79 -9.71 6.45 20.10
CA TRP A 79 -10.09 5.22 19.39
C TRP A 79 -11.42 5.34 18.65
N SER A 80 -12.40 6.06 19.19
CA SER A 80 -13.71 6.23 18.56
C SER A 80 -13.76 7.32 17.48
N SER A 81 -12.83 8.27 17.52
CA SER A 81 -12.78 9.41 16.58
C SER A 81 -12.42 8.98 15.16
N TYR A 82 -12.89 9.74 14.17
CA TYR A 82 -12.60 9.54 12.74
C TYR A 82 -12.76 8.08 12.28
N PRO A 83 -13.94 7.44 12.46
CA PRO A 83 -14.14 6.02 12.15
C PRO A 83 -13.90 5.68 10.68
N THR A 84 -14.10 6.63 9.77
CA THR A 84 -13.86 6.48 8.33
C THR A 84 -12.42 6.76 7.90
N HIS A 85 -11.61 7.39 8.76
CA HIS A 85 -10.21 7.76 8.47
C HIS A 85 -9.25 7.06 9.44
N LEU A 86 -9.31 5.73 9.50
CA LEU A 86 -8.51 4.94 10.45
C LEU A 86 -7.00 5.21 10.37
N HIS A 87 -6.48 5.50 9.17
CA HIS A 87 -5.07 5.83 8.95
C HIS A 87 -4.60 7.08 9.73
N VAL A 88 -5.50 8.03 10.00
CA VAL A 88 -5.21 9.25 10.78
C VAL A 88 -4.85 8.92 12.23
N LYS A 89 -5.39 7.82 12.79
CA LYS A 89 -5.04 7.34 14.13
C LYS A 89 -3.57 6.94 14.19
N TRP A 90 -3.11 6.17 13.21
CA TRP A 90 -1.70 5.77 13.11
C TRP A 90 -0.79 6.97 12.92
N LEU A 91 -1.19 7.93 12.08
CA LEU A 91 -0.47 9.19 11.90
C LEU A 91 -0.33 9.97 13.22
N ALA A 92 -1.42 10.15 13.95
CA ALA A 92 -1.43 10.82 15.24
C ALA A 92 -0.56 10.10 16.29
N LEU A 93 -0.59 8.76 16.30
CA LEU A 93 0.23 7.97 17.22
C LEU A 93 1.73 8.12 16.91
N ILE A 94 2.11 8.16 15.63
CA ILE A 94 3.50 8.43 15.21
C ILE A 94 3.92 9.83 15.66
N TYR A 95 3.10 10.86 15.42
CA TYR A 95 3.38 12.23 15.86
C TYR A 95 3.51 12.32 17.38
N TRP A 96 2.62 11.69 18.12
CA TRP A 96 2.64 11.68 19.59
C TRP A 96 3.88 10.95 20.15
N MET A 97 4.26 9.81 19.57
CA MET A 97 5.47 9.08 19.99
C MET A 97 6.77 9.84 19.72
N ILE A 98 6.83 10.58 18.61
CA ILE A 98 8.02 11.34 18.22
C ILE A 98 8.06 12.71 18.91
N GLY A 99 6.90 13.25 19.27
CA GLY A 99 6.74 14.56 19.88
C GLY A 99 6.65 15.71 18.85
N GLU A 100 6.79 15.42 17.56
CA GLU A 100 6.81 16.43 16.49
C GLU A 100 5.89 16.03 15.32
N PRO A 101 4.95 16.90 14.89
CA PRO A 101 3.99 16.58 13.84
C PRO A 101 4.57 16.82 12.44
N ILE A 102 5.63 16.10 12.08
CA ILE A 102 6.34 16.31 10.81
C ILE A 102 5.73 15.39 9.72
N PRO A 103 5.10 15.91 8.66
CA PRO A 103 4.48 15.10 7.58
C PRO A 103 5.40 14.05 6.95
N ILE A 104 6.68 14.38 6.80
CA ILE A 104 7.68 13.51 6.16
C ILE A 104 7.87 12.17 6.88
N LEU A 105 7.56 12.11 8.19
CA LEU A 105 7.67 10.88 8.98
C LEU A 105 6.72 9.80 8.46
N PHE A 106 5.55 10.20 7.97
CA PHE A 106 4.60 9.26 7.39
C PHE A 106 4.98 8.87 5.96
N GLU A 107 5.70 9.73 5.24
CA GLU A 107 6.23 9.39 3.91
C GLU A 107 7.23 8.23 3.97
N VAL A 108 7.96 8.08 5.09
CA VAL A 108 8.78 6.89 5.37
C VAL A 108 7.92 5.63 5.43
N VAL A 109 6.81 5.67 6.18
CA VAL A 109 5.85 4.55 6.26
C VAL A 109 5.29 4.23 4.89
N ASN A 110 4.86 5.25 4.14
CA ASN A 110 4.34 5.05 2.79
C ASN A 110 5.40 4.50 1.82
N SER A 111 6.67 4.84 2.01
CA SER A 111 7.76 4.26 1.22
C SER A 111 7.88 2.75 1.46
N PHE A 112 7.76 2.29 2.70
CA PHE A 112 7.68 0.85 3.00
C PHE A 112 6.45 0.20 2.38
N VAL A 113 5.28 0.84 2.48
CA VAL A 113 4.01 0.35 1.92
C VAL A 113 4.08 0.21 0.39
N TRP A 114 4.66 1.20 -0.30
CA TRP A 114 4.83 1.17 -1.75
C TRP A 114 5.82 0.09 -2.17
N VAL A 115 6.99 -0.01 -1.52
CA VAL A 115 7.99 -1.06 -1.80
C VAL A 115 7.39 -2.45 -1.61
N LEU A 116 6.64 -2.67 -0.52
CA LEU A 116 5.99 -3.95 -0.26
C LEU A 116 4.95 -4.28 -1.34
N SER A 117 4.21 -3.29 -1.84
CA SER A 117 3.28 -3.46 -2.95
C SER A 117 4.01 -3.92 -4.23
N VAL A 118 5.17 -3.32 -4.54
CA VAL A 118 6.01 -3.72 -5.68
C VAL A 118 6.48 -5.17 -5.54
N ILE A 119 6.96 -5.55 -4.36
CA ILE A 119 7.43 -6.92 -4.07
C ILE A 119 6.30 -7.93 -4.22
N LEU A 120 5.10 -7.63 -3.68
CA LEU A 120 3.95 -8.53 -3.75
C LEU A 120 3.48 -8.75 -5.18
N ILE A 121 3.38 -7.69 -6.00
CA ILE A 121 3.00 -7.82 -7.41
C ILE A 121 4.06 -8.57 -8.20
N TYR A 122 5.35 -8.27 -7.97
CA TYR A 122 6.45 -9.02 -8.58
C TYR A 122 6.33 -10.51 -8.29
N HIS A 123 6.17 -10.91 -7.03
CA HIS A 123 6.05 -12.31 -6.65
C HIS A 123 4.76 -12.95 -7.15
N ALA A 124 3.62 -12.26 -7.10
CA ALA A 124 2.36 -12.74 -7.64
C ALA A 124 2.52 -13.07 -9.14
N SER A 125 3.08 -12.16 -9.92
CA SER A 125 3.31 -12.40 -11.35
C SER A 125 4.39 -13.48 -11.59
N TYR A 126 5.46 -13.49 -10.80
CA TYR A 126 6.53 -14.49 -10.91
C TYR A 126 5.96 -15.91 -10.73
N TYR A 127 5.14 -16.16 -9.70
CA TYR A 127 4.55 -17.48 -9.50
C TYR A 127 3.43 -17.80 -10.49
N LEU A 128 2.60 -16.82 -10.85
CA LEU A 128 1.49 -17.02 -11.79
C LEU A 128 1.99 -17.44 -13.19
N PHE A 129 3.10 -16.85 -13.64
CA PHE A 129 3.68 -17.05 -14.98
C PHE A 129 4.97 -17.89 -14.95
N ASN A 130 4.96 -19.00 -14.20
CA ASN A 130 6.01 -20.03 -14.21
C ASN A 130 7.44 -19.46 -14.02
N ARG A 131 7.61 -18.56 -13.06
CA ARG A 131 8.89 -17.95 -12.69
C ARG A 131 9.52 -17.08 -13.78
N ASN A 132 8.69 -16.51 -14.66
CA ASN A 132 9.17 -15.59 -15.69
C ASN A 132 9.47 -14.20 -15.10
N VAL A 133 10.75 -13.91 -14.86
CA VAL A 133 11.24 -12.63 -14.33
C VAL A 133 10.83 -11.44 -15.18
N LYS A 134 10.79 -11.59 -16.52
CA LYS A 134 10.45 -10.47 -17.43
C LYS A 134 9.01 -10.03 -17.20
N ILE A 135 8.08 -10.97 -17.18
CA ILE A 135 6.66 -10.69 -16.94
C ILE A 135 6.46 -10.14 -15.53
N ALA A 136 7.16 -10.69 -14.53
CA ALA A 136 7.14 -10.19 -13.17
C ALA A 136 7.57 -8.71 -13.08
N CYS A 137 8.68 -8.33 -13.71
CA CYS A 137 9.12 -6.94 -13.77
C CYS A 137 8.14 -6.04 -14.54
N PHE A 138 7.56 -6.50 -15.65
CA PHE A 138 6.59 -5.69 -16.40
C PHE A 138 5.31 -5.46 -15.59
N SER A 139 4.86 -6.44 -14.81
CA SER A 139 3.66 -6.33 -13.98
C SER A 139 3.76 -5.23 -12.92
N THR A 140 4.97 -4.92 -12.44
CA THR A 140 5.17 -3.89 -11.41
C THR A 140 5.14 -2.46 -11.98
N LEU A 141 5.24 -2.27 -13.30
CA LEU A 141 5.30 -0.95 -13.92
C LEU A 141 4.10 -0.05 -13.60
N PHE A 142 2.92 -0.63 -13.37
CA PHE A 142 1.74 0.11 -12.92
C PHE A 142 2.01 0.92 -11.64
N LEU A 143 2.81 0.39 -10.72
CA LEU A 143 3.15 1.06 -9.45
C LEU A 143 4.14 2.23 -9.65
N PHE A 144 4.76 2.34 -10.83
CA PHE A 144 5.64 3.44 -11.23
C PHE A 144 4.91 4.50 -12.05
N PHE A 145 3.60 4.35 -12.30
CA PHE A 145 2.84 5.39 -12.98
C PHE A 145 2.84 6.66 -12.12
N PRO A 146 3.01 7.86 -12.72
CA PRO A 146 3.14 9.10 -11.97
C PRO A 146 2.03 9.32 -10.95
N SER A 147 0.78 9.02 -11.31
CA SER A 147 -0.36 9.16 -10.39
C SER A 147 -0.25 8.25 -9.16
N VAL A 148 0.19 7.00 -9.34
CA VAL A 148 0.34 6.04 -8.24
C VAL A 148 1.48 6.46 -7.33
N VAL A 149 2.65 6.76 -7.90
CA VAL A 149 3.83 7.21 -7.15
C VAL A 149 3.55 8.51 -6.39
N LEU A 150 2.95 9.50 -7.04
CA LEU A 150 2.64 10.77 -6.38
C LEU A 150 1.55 10.64 -5.32
N SER A 151 0.58 9.73 -5.50
CA SER A 151 -0.40 9.44 -4.45
C SER A 151 0.23 8.75 -3.24
N SER A 152 1.32 8.00 -3.42
CA SER A 152 2.05 7.35 -2.33
C SER A 152 3.06 8.23 -1.63
N THR A 153 3.37 9.41 -2.16
CA THR A 153 4.27 10.38 -1.51
C THR A 153 3.55 11.34 -0.57
N GLN A 154 2.25 11.19 -0.35
CA GLN A 154 1.42 12.10 0.46
C GLN A 154 0.83 11.39 1.68
N LEU A 155 0.24 12.12 2.63
CA LEU A 155 -0.46 11.55 3.79
C LEU A 155 -1.81 10.92 3.42
N LEU A 156 -1.86 10.16 2.33
CA LEU A 156 -3.05 9.55 1.77
C LEU A 156 -3.25 8.11 2.25
N ARG A 157 -4.48 7.63 2.18
CA ARG A 157 -4.85 6.23 2.50
C ARG A 157 -4.72 5.29 1.30
N GLU A 158 -4.64 5.85 0.10
CA GLU A 158 -4.49 5.18 -1.19
C GLU A 158 -3.36 4.14 -1.21
N PRO A 159 -2.17 4.39 -0.64
CA PRO A 159 -1.09 3.40 -0.62
C PRO A 159 -1.45 2.13 0.14
N PHE A 160 -2.15 2.27 1.27
CA PHE A 160 -2.60 1.12 2.06
C PHE A 160 -3.70 0.34 1.34
N TYR A 161 -4.58 1.03 0.61
CA TYR A 161 -5.58 0.39 -0.23
C TYR A 161 -4.93 -0.43 -1.36
N ILE A 162 -3.95 0.14 -2.07
CA ILE A 162 -3.20 -0.56 -3.12
C ILE A 162 -2.46 -1.76 -2.53
N LEU A 163 -1.79 -1.59 -1.39
CA LEU A 163 -1.12 -2.67 -0.68
C LEU A 163 -2.10 -3.81 -0.34
N GLY A 164 -3.31 -3.49 0.11
CA GLY A 164 -4.36 -4.46 0.39
C GLY A 164 -4.77 -5.28 -0.84
N LEU A 165 -4.89 -4.63 -2.00
CA LEU A 165 -5.12 -5.32 -3.27
C LEU A 165 -3.94 -6.21 -3.65
N CYS A 166 -2.70 -5.74 -3.50
CA CYS A 166 -1.49 -6.51 -3.78
C CYS A 166 -1.40 -7.78 -2.90
N PHE A 167 -1.70 -7.68 -1.61
CA PHE A 167 -1.76 -8.82 -0.70
C PHE A 167 -2.84 -9.83 -1.11
N THR A 168 -4.02 -9.34 -1.49
CA THR A 168 -5.13 -10.19 -1.94
C THR A 168 -4.76 -10.94 -3.21
N LEU A 169 -4.20 -10.26 -4.21
CA LEU A 169 -3.74 -10.86 -5.46
C LEU A 169 -2.63 -11.88 -5.22
N PHE A 170 -1.61 -11.53 -4.44
CA PHE A 170 -0.54 -12.45 -4.08
C PHE A 170 -1.09 -13.69 -3.38
N GLY A 171 -1.98 -13.51 -2.40
CA GLY A 171 -2.59 -14.61 -1.67
C GLY A 171 -3.33 -15.60 -2.57
N TRP A 172 -4.12 -15.11 -3.52
CA TRP A 172 -4.78 -15.97 -4.53
C TRP A 172 -3.79 -16.72 -5.40
N VAL A 173 -2.72 -16.08 -5.86
CA VAL A 173 -1.68 -16.76 -6.64
C VAL A 173 -1.00 -17.85 -5.81
N VAL A 174 -0.69 -17.58 -4.54
CA VAL A 174 -0.11 -18.58 -3.64
C VAL A 174 -1.04 -19.78 -3.51
N LEU A 175 -2.34 -19.57 -3.27
CA LEU A 175 -3.31 -20.67 -3.18
C LEU A 175 -3.44 -21.47 -4.48
N TYR A 176 -3.31 -20.81 -5.64
CA TYR A 176 -3.49 -21.45 -6.94
C TYR A 176 -2.24 -22.18 -7.44
N ARG A 177 -1.04 -21.65 -7.17
CA ARG A 177 0.23 -22.14 -7.73
C ARG A 177 1.13 -22.86 -6.74
N LEU A 178 0.97 -22.62 -5.44
CA LEU A 178 1.84 -23.16 -4.41
C LEU A 178 1.03 -24.05 -3.46
N ASP A 179 1.62 -25.14 -2.97
CA ASP A 179 0.97 -26.02 -1.99
C ASP A 179 0.82 -25.38 -0.59
N SER A 180 1.22 -24.11 -0.43
CA SER A 180 1.25 -23.40 0.85
C SER A 180 -0.07 -22.67 1.13
N ASN A 181 -1.07 -23.44 1.56
CA ASN A 181 -2.42 -22.92 1.80
C ASN A 181 -2.48 -21.81 2.87
N TRP A 182 -1.75 -21.92 3.97
CA TRP A 182 -1.81 -20.95 5.06
C TRP A 182 -1.24 -19.57 4.67
N ARG A 183 -0.12 -19.51 3.95
CA ARG A 183 0.48 -18.22 3.55
C ARG A 183 -0.42 -17.45 2.59
N GLY A 184 -1.09 -18.17 1.68
CA GLY A 184 -2.07 -17.60 0.77
C GLY A 184 -3.27 -17.03 1.53
N VAL A 185 -3.88 -17.83 2.42
CA VAL A 185 -5.01 -17.38 3.27
C VAL A 185 -4.62 -16.17 4.12
N LEU A 186 -3.49 -16.22 4.81
CA LEU A 186 -3.01 -15.10 5.63
C LEU A 186 -2.85 -13.82 4.81
N SER A 187 -2.28 -13.93 3.61
CA SER A 187 -2.12 -12.79 2.69
C SER A 187 -3.48 -12.22 2.27
N ILE A 188 -4.47 -13.07 1.96
CA ILE A 188 -5.83 -12.61 1.64
C ILE A 188 -6.48 -11.91 2.83
N VAL A 189 -6.34 -12.45 4.05
CA VAL A 189 -6.91 -11.85 5.26
C VAL A 189 -6.30 -10.47 5.54
N ILE A 190 -4.98 -10.35 5.44
CA ILE A 190 -4.28 -9.05 5.57
C ILE A 190 -4.77 -8.09 4.49
N GLY A 191 -4.84 -8.54 3.23
CA GLY A 191 -5.30 -7.74 2.11
C GLY A 191 -6.73 -7.23 2.28
N PHE A 192 -7.64 -8.11 2.70
CA PHE A 192 -9.02 -7.78 3.00
C PHE A 192 -9.13 -6.75 4.13
N PHE A 193 -8.40 -6.95 5.23
CA PHE A 193 -8.40 -6.00 6.34
C PHE A 193 -7.93 -4.61 5.90
N LEU A 194 -6.85 -4.53 5.11
CA LEU A 194 -6.35 -3.28 4.57
C LEU A 194 -7.36 -2.57 3.66
N VAL A 195 -8.02 -3.30 2.75
CA VAL A 195 -9.04 -2.71 1.88
C VAL A 195 -10.26 -2.23 2.66
N VAL A 196 -10.82 -3.04 3.56
CA VAL A 196 -12.00 -2.67 4.34
C VAL A 196 -11.71 -1.51 5.30
N SER A 197 -10.53 -1.49 5.92
CA SER A 197 -10.12 -0.41 6.81
C SER A 197 -9.90 0.93 6.10
N THR A 198 -9.65 0.91 4.79
CA THR A 198 -9.45 2.13 3.98
C THR A 198 -10.72 2.57 3.25
N ARG A 199 -11.51 1.60 2.76
CA ARG A 199 -12.70 1.80 1.92
C ARG A 199 -13.77 0.75 2.27
N ASP A 200 -14.48 1.00 3.36
CA ASP A 200 -15.53 0.14 3.93
C ASP A 200 -16.65 -0.21 2.93
N TYR A 201 -17.03 0.70 2.05
CA TYR A 201 -18.05 0.47 1.02
C TYR A 201 -17.66 -0.61 0.00
N LEU A 202 -16.38 -1.02 -0.08
CA LEU A 202 -15.92 -2.12 -0.94
C LEU A 202 -16.11 -3.50 -0.30
N THR A 203 -16.44 -3.55 1.00
CA THR A 203 -16.66 -4.79 1.75
C THR A 203 -17.63 -5.76 1.06
N PRO A 204 -18.83 -5.33 0.60
CA PRO A 204 -19.78 -6.24 -0.04
C PRO A 204 -19.22 -6.84 -1.34
N ILE A 205 -18.44 -6.05 -2.10
CA ILE A 205 -17.84 -6.48 -3.37
C ILE A 205 -16.78 -7.54 -3.10
N MET A 206 -15.88 -7.30 -2.15
CA MET A 206 -14.85 -8.27 -1.78
C MET A 206 -15.44 -9.57 -1.24
N PHE A 207 -16.45 -9.48 -0.37
CA PHE A 207 -17.15 -10.67 0.12
C PHE A 207 -17.82 -11.45 -1.02
N SER A 208 -18.43 -10.76 -1.98
CA SER A 208 -19.06 -11.41 -3.13
C SER A 208 -18.02 -12.19 -3.96
N ILE A 209 -16.87 -11.58 -4.24
CA ILE A 209 -15.76 -12.23 -4.95
C ILE A 209 -15.27 -13.45 -4.17
N PHE A 210 -15.00 -13.30 -2.88
CA PHE A 210 -14.51 -14.40 -2.04
C PHE A 210 -15.53 -15.51 -1.86
N LEU A 211 -16.82 -15.18 -1.79
CA LEU A 211 -17.91 -16.16 -1.72
C LEU A 211 -17.98 -16.98 -3.01
N VAL A 212 -17.96 -16.32 -4.18
CA VAL A 212 -17.95 -17.02 -5.47
C VAL A 212 -16.75 -17.96 -5.58
N TRP A 213 -15.54 -17.47 -5.28
CA TRP A 213 -14.34 -18.31 -5.34
C TRP A 213 -14.30 -19.39 -4.27
N GLY A 214 -14.84 -19.13 -3.08
CA GLY A 214 -14.99 -20.12 -2.02
C GLY A 214 -15.94 -21.24 -2.43
N LEU A 215 -17.08 -20.91 -3.03
CA LEU A 215 -18.01 -21.90 -3.59
C LEU A 215 -17.34 -22.71 -4.71
N VAL A 216 -16.70 -22.04 -5.67
CA VAL A 216 -15.94 -22.71 -6.75
C VAL A 216 -14.91 -23.67 -6.16
N ALA A 217 -14.16 -23.26 -5.15
CA ALA A 217 -13.17 -24.12 -4.49
C ALA A 217 -13.81 -25.33 -3.81
N ILE A 218 -14.94 -25.17 -3.11
CA ILE A 218 -15.68 -26.28 -2.48
C ILE A 218 -16.16 -27.27 -3.55
N PHE A 219 -16.78 -26.77 -4.63
CA PHE A 219 -17.26 -27.62 -5.72
C PHE A 219 -16.11 -28.34 -6.46
N TYR A 220 -15.01 -27.65 -6.76
CA TYR A 220 -13.84 -28.27 -7.39
C TYR A 220 -13.14 -29.29 -6.48
N LYS A 221 -13.13 -29.09 -5.16
CA LYS A 221 -12.55 -30.05 -4.21
C LYS A 221 -13.40 -31.32 -4.05
N HIS A 222 -14.66 -31.31 -4.51
CA HIS A 222 -15.50 -32.51 -4.63
C HIS A 222 -15.47 -33.14 -6.03
N VAL A 223 -14.98 -32.42 -7.03
CA VAL A 223 -14.62 -32.96 -8.34
C VAL A 223 -13.12 -33.27 -8.31
N GLU A 224 -12.72 -34.26 -7.51
CA GLU A 224 -11.41 -34.88 -7.73
C GLU A 224 -11.33 -35.32 -9.20
N ARG A 225 -10.20 -34.96 -9.82
CA ARG A 225 -9.87 -35.19 -11.22
C ARG A 225 -10.37 -36.56 -11.66
N ALA A 226 -11.35 -36.60 -12.57
CA ALA A 226 -11.57 -37.79 -13.36
C ALA A 226 -10.21 -38.16 -13.98
N PRO A 227 -9.73 -39.40 -13.77
CA PRO A 227 -8.44 -39.80 -14.30
C PRO A 227 -8.53 -39.71 -15.83
N VAL A 228 -7.67 -38.88 -16.41
CA VAL A 228 -7.32 -38.95 -17.83
C VAL A 228 -5.85 -39.30 -17.89
#